data_AF-A0AAV7CWJ3-F1
#
_entry.id   AF-A0AAV7CWJ3-F1
#
_cell.length_a   1.000
_cell.length_b   1.000
_cell.length_c   1.000
_cell.angle_alpha   90.00
_cell.angle_beta   90.00
_cell.angle_gamma   90.00
#
_symmetry.space_group_name_H-M   'P 1'
#
loop_
_entity.id
_entity.type
_entity.pdbx_description
1 polymer ?
#
loop_
_entity_poly.entity_id
_entity_poly.type
_entity_poly.pdbx_seq_one_letter_code
_entity_poly.pdbx_strand_id
1 'polypeptide(L)'
;MMQKSRIHEYLYSPQGQLLLVNSLTCGLEVCLAAGITFVPPLLLEAGVEEKFMTMVLGIGPILGLLVVHLIGSASDRWSSRFGRRRPFIWLLCFGVMLSLIIIPYAKPFASLAGHHSAGLEVFFLILGIGLLDSCGQVCFTPLEALLSDLFPEGEACRKAFSVYALTVGLGACIGYLLPSVDWSSSWLAHQLGGQEQCLFMLLLIIFSGCIFATFFVSEEVRINAGQSDICLEPAGKGWTCVRTCQLWSLPHRVWRMALALRSICALISRLRTFCCRVPVPLWRLFVAQLCSWMSLMTFTLFFTDFVGEGLYHGVPVAEPGTVDRLRYDEGVRMGSLGLFLQSVTSIVLSFSMDYLVKTFGTRIVYLVAVSCLPIAGAITCFTHNITMVPRISA
;
A
#
# COMPACT_ATOMS: atom_id res chain seq x y z
N MET A 1 -37.98 -4.63 12.47
CA MET A 1 -38.01 -3.60 11.40
C MET A 1 -37.25 -2.32 11.78
N MET A 2 -37.41 -1.75 12.99
CA MET A 2 -36.74 -0.50 13.40
C MET A 2 -35.19 -0.55 13.45
N GLN A 3 -34.58 -1.71 13.76
CA GLN A 3 -33.11 -1.83 13.82
C GLN A 3 -32.45 -1.79 12.43
N LYS A 4 -33.12 -2.31 11.40
CA LYS A 4 -32.66 -2.27 10.00
C LYS A 4 -32.72 -0.85 9.43
N SER A 5 -33.72 -0.07 9.83
CA SER A 5 -33.86 1.35 9.48
C SER A 5 -32.73 2.21 10.05
N ARG A 6 -32.41 2.05 11.34
CA ARG A 6 -31.32 2.81 12.00
C ARG A 6 -29.93 2.49 11.43
N ILE A 7 -29.66 1.23 11.11
CA ILE A 7 -28.37 0.84 10.50
C ILE A 7 -28.25 1.45 9.10
N HIS A 8 -29.33 1.40 8.31
CA HIS A 8 -29.35 2.00 6.97
C HIS A 8 -29.15 3.52 7.04
N GLU A 9 -29.80 4.20 7.99
CA GLU A 9 -29.68 5.65 8.19
C GLU A 9 -28.27 6.05 8.67
N TYR A 10 -27.63 5.22 9.52
CA TYR A 10 -26.25 5.44 9.95
C TYR A 10 -25.22 5.21 8.83
N LEU A 11 -25.41 4.18 8.00
CA LEU A 11 -24.54 3.86 6.85
C LEU A 11 -24.53 4.97 5.79
N TYR A 12 -25.63 5.72 5.66
CA TYR A 12 -25.74 6.86 4.75
C TYR A 12 -25.30 8.20 5.36
N SER A 13 -24.96 8.22 6.66
CA SER A 13 -24.43 9.44 7.30
C SER A 13 -23.01 9.76 6.81
N PRO A 14 -22.58 11.04 6.77
CA PRO A 14 -21.23 11.42 6.36
C PRO A 14 -20.15 10.81 7.26
N GLN A 15 -20.46 10.57 8.54
CA GLN A 15 -19.57 9.90 9.48
C GLN A 15 -19.46 8.39 9.20
N GLY A 16 -20.57 7.75 8.84
CA GLY A 16 -20.61 6.35 8.40
C GLY A 16 -19.80 6.14 7.13
N GLN A 17 -19.95 7.01 6.12
CA GLN A 17 -19.17 6.93 4.88
C GLN A 17 -17.67 7.14 5.12
N LEU A 18 -17.30 8.10 5.96
CA LEU A 18 -15.91 8.32 6.36
C LEU A 18 -15.32 7.07 7.02
N LEU A 19 -16.05 6.45 7.94
CA LEU A 19 -15.62 5.24 8.64
C LEU A 19 -15.44 4.06 7.68
N LEU A 20 -16.36 3.88 6.73
CA LEU A 20 -16.30 2.78 5.77
C LEU A 20 -15.12 2.90 4.79
N VAL A 21 -14.86 4.10 4.25
CA VAL A 21 -13.70 4.34 3.36
C VAL A 21 -12.38 4.19 4.12
N ASN A 22 -12.32 4.68 5.35
CA ASN A 22 -11.13 4.54 6.19
C ASN A 22 -10.94 3.10 6.69
N SER A 23 -12.00 2.31 6.83
CA SER A 23 -11.90 0.87 7.14
C SER A 23 -11.18 0.09 6.03
N LEU A 24 -11.48 0.40 4.76
CA LEU A 24 -10.76 -0.19 3.63
C LEU A 24 -9.29 0.22 3.61
N THR A 25 -9.03 1.51 3.84
CA THR A 25 -7.66 2.06 3.92
C THR A 25 -6.86 1.38 5.03
N CYS A 26 -7.46 1.21 6.21
CA CYS A 26 -6.86 0.50 7.34
C CYS A 26 -6.53 -0.95 6.96
N GLY A 27 -7.49 -1.71 6.42
CA GLY A 27 -7.25 -3.10 6.03
C GLY A 27 -6.18 -3.27 4.94
N LEU A 28 -6.09 -2.31 4.01
CA LEU A 28 -5.04 -2.27 2.99
C LEU A 28 -3.66 -2.08 3.61
N GLU A 29 -3.54 -1.12 4.53
CA GLU A 29 -2.28 -0.85 5.25
C GLU A 29 -1.87 -2.04 6.13
N VAL A 30 -2.82 -2.72 6.78
CA VAL A 30 -2.55 -3.97 7.52
C VAL A 30 -1.87 -5.01 6.63
N CYS A 31 -2.36 -5.19 5.40
CA CYS A 31 -1.77 -6.15 4.46
C CYS A 31 -0.37 -5.73 3.99
N LEU A 32 -0.17 -4.44 3.72
CA LEU A 32 1.12 -3.92 3.26
C LEU A 32 2.18 -3.93 4.37
N ALA A 33 1.83 -3.52 5.58
CA ALA A 33 2.73 -3.55 6.74
C ALA A 33 3.15 -4.98 7.11
N ALA A 34 2.21 -5.94 7.06
CA ALA A 34 2.54 -7.35 7.23
C ALA A 34 3.43 -7.88 6.08
N GLY A 35 3.16 -7.45 4.84
CA GLY A 35 3.99 -7.74 3.67
C GLY A 35 5.44 -7.26 3.85
N ILE A 36 5.64 -6.02 4.30
CA ILE A 36 6.97 -5.47 4.58
C ILE A 36 7.78 -6.34 5.55
N THR A 37 7.11 -6.95 6.55
CA THR A 37 7.80 -7.79 7.54
C THR A 37 8.21 -9.15 6.98
N PHE A 38 7.32 -9.83 6.25
CA PHE A 38 7.51 -11.23 5.85
C PHE A 38 8.08 -11.44 4.45
N VAL A 39 7.92 -10.47 3.54
CA VAL A 39 8.37 -10.62 2.16
C VAL A 39 9.89 -10.88 2.05
N PRO A 40 10.78 -10.13 2.75
CA PRO A 40 12.21 -10.43 2.70
C PRO A 40 12.53 -11.85 3.23
N PRO A 41 12.09 -12.25 4.45
CA PRO A 41 12.22 -13.63 4.93
C PRO A 41 11.76 -14.73 3.97
N LEU A 42 10.60 -14.54 3.33
CA LEU A 42 10.03 -15.51 2.40
C LEU A 42 10.87 -15.66 1.12
N LEU A 43 11.43 -14.55 0.62
CA LEU A 43 12.31 -14.59 -0.55
C LEU A 43 13.62 -15.31 -0.23
N LEU A 44 14.18 -15.07 0.96
CA LEU A 44 15.39 -15.76 1.42
C LEU A 44 15.12 -17.25 1.67
N GLU A 45 13.97 -17.62 2.25
CA GLU A 45 13.57 -19.03 2.41
C GLU A 45 13.45 -19.73 1.06
N ALA A 46 12.93 -19.06 0.04
CA ALA A 46 12.83 -19.59 -1.31
C ALA A 46 14.20 -19.74 -2.02
N GLY A 47 15.31 -19.38 -1.36
CA GLY A 47 16.67 -19.50 -1.87
C GLY A 47 17.07 -18.35 -2.79
N VAL A 48 16.34 -17.22 -2.77
CA VAL A 48 16.71 -16.02 -3.54
C VAL A 48 17.86 -15.31 -2.84
N GLU A 49 18.97 -15.11 -3.53
CA GLU A 49 20.11 -14.34 -3.00
C GLU A 49 19.70 -12.90 -2.69
N GLU A 50 20.23 -12.30 -1.61
CA GLU A 50 19.89 -10.94 -1.14
C GLU A 50 19.91 -9.89 -2.26
N LYS A 51 20.88 -9.97 -3.18
CA LYS A 51 20.97 -9.03 -4.31
C LYS A 51 19.72 -9.03 -5.19
N PHE A 52 19.14 -10.21 -5.43
CA PHE A 52 17.93 -10.37 -6.24
C PHE A 52 16.67 -10.02 -5.45
N MET A 53 16.66 -10.25 -4.14
CA MET A 53 15.57 -9.82 -3.25
C MET A 53 15.32 -8.31 -3.37
N THR A 54 16.39 -7.50 -3.34
CA THR A 54 16.27 -6.04 -3.49
C THR A 54 15.66 -5.63 -4.84
N MET A 55 16.00 -6.36 -5.91
CA MET A 55 15.45 -6.12 -7.25
C MET A 55 13.97 -6.46 -7.30
N VAL A 56 13.56 -7.57 -6.68
CA VAL A 56 12.16 -8.00 -6.59
C VAL A 56 11.32 -6.96 -5.83
N LEU A 57 11.80 -6.48 -4.69
CA LEU A 57 11.14 -5.44 -3.90
C LEU A 57 11.02 -4.12 -4.68
N GLY A 58 11.96 -3.83 -5.59
CA GLY A 58 11.90 -2.65 -6.46
C GLY A 58 10.87 -2.74 -7.59
N ILE A 59 10.36 -3.93 -7.94
CA ILE A 59 9.39 -4.10 -9.03
C ILE A 59 8.07 -3.40 -8.70
N GLY A 60 7.59 -3.53 -7.46
CA GLY A 60 6.30 -3.01 -7.04
C GLY A 60 6.19 -1.48 -7.17
N PRO A 61 7.13 -0.68 -6.66
CA PRO A 61 7.12 0.78 -6.84
C PRO A 61 7.24 1.21 -8.31
N ILE A 62 8.05 0.52 -9.12
CA ILE A 62 8.18 0.82 -10.55
C ILE A 62 6.87 0.57 -11.29
N LEU A 63 6.21 -0.56 -11.02
CA LEU A 63 4.89 -0.85 -11.57
C LEU A 63 3.86 0.15 -11.04
N GLY A 64 3.90 0.48 -9.76
CA GLY A 64 3.03 1.48 -9.13
C GLY A 64 3.12 2.83 -9.84
N LEU A 65 4.34 3.33 -10.10
CA LEU A 65 4.55 4.57 -10.83
C LEU A 65 3.88 4.57 -12.21
N LEU A 66 3.90 3.45 -12.95
CA LEU A 66 3.24 3.38 -14.26
C LEU A 66 1.72 3.24 -14.14
N VAL A 67 1.28 2.34 -13.25
CA VAL A 67 -0.13 1.97 -13.12
C VAL A 67 -0.96 3.09 -12.49
N VAL A 68 -0.43 3.84 -11.51
CA VAL A 68 -1.13 4.98 -10.87
C VAL A 68 -1.59 6.00 -11.92
N HIS A 69 -0.72 6.40 -12.85
CA HIS A 69 -1.07 7.38 -13.88
C HIS A 69 -2.11 6.84 -14.87
N LEU A 70 -2.01 5.55 -15.23
CA LEU A 70 -2.98 4.90 -16.11
C LEU A 70 -4.35 4.82 -15.45
N ILE A 71 -4.41 4.33 -14.21
CA ILE A 71 -5.66 4.18 -13.45
C ILE A 71 -6.28 5.54 -13.14
N GLY A 72 -5.51 6.55 -12.74
CA GLY A 72 -6.04 7.90 -12.54
C GLY A 72 -6.73 8.43 -13.79
N SER A 73 -6.06 8.39 -14.94
CA SER A 73 -6.64 8.87 -16.20
C SER A 73 -7.80 8.02 -16.73
N ALA A 74 -7.83 6.73 -16.42
CA ALA A 74 -8.91 5.82 -16.81
C ALA A 74 -10.13 6.01 -15.90
N SER A 75 -9.89 6.19 -14.59
CA SER A 75 -10.90 6.43 -13.57
C SER A 75 -11.68 7.71 -13.84
N ASP A 76 -11.04 8.80 -14.26
CA ASP A 76 -11.74 10.07 -14.50
C ASP A 76 -12.73 10.01 -15.67
N ARG A 77 -12.49 9.11 -16.63
CA ARG A 77 -13.31 8.97 -17.86
C ARG A 77 -14.40 7.91 -17.75
N TRP A 78 -14.43 7.15 -16.66
CA TRP A 78 -15.34 6.02 -16.51
C TRP A 78 -16.65 6.42 -15.83
N SER A 79 -17.78 6.16 -16.49
CA SER A 79 -19.11 6.34 -15.90
C SER A 79 -19.84 5.01 -15.87
N SER A 80 -19.88 4.36 -14.70
CA SER A 80 -20.62 3.12 -14.47
C SER A 80 -21.69 3.30 -13.38
N ARG A 81 -22.62 2.35 -13.32
CA ARG A 81 -23.67 2.28 -12.27
C ARG A 81 -23.09 2.13 -10.86
N PHE A 82 -21.84 1.68 -10.75
CA PHE A 82 -21.11 1.54 -9.49
C PHE A 82 -20.25 2.77 -9.14
N GLY A 83 -20.50 3.93 -9.76
CA GLY A 83 -19.69 5.13 -9.53
C GLY A 83 -18.45 5.21 -10.44
N ARG A 84 -17.71 6.31 -10.29
CA ARG A 84 -16.57 6.65 -11.16
C ARG A 84 -15.29 5.91 -10.78
N ARG A 85 -14.95 5.89 -9.48
CA ARG A 85 -13.65 5.38 -8.97
C ARG A 85 -13.70 3.95 -8.44
N ARG A 86 -14.86 3.48 -7.95
CA ARG A 86 -14.98 2.19 -7.24
C ARG A 86 -14.65 0.94 -8.05
N PRO A 87 -15.02 0.83 -9.34
CA PRO A 87 -14.64 -0.36 -10.12
C PRO A 87 -13.13 -0.57 -10.16
N PHE A 88 -12.35 0.52 -10.17
CA PHE A 88 -10.89 0.45 -10.12
C PHE A 88 -10.38 0.05 -8.73
N ILE A 89 -10.99 0.60 -7.66
CA ILE A 89 -10.67 0.19 -6.28
C ILE A 89 -10.94 -1.31 -6.10
N TRP A 90 -12.11 -1.81 -6.52
CA TRP A 90 -12.44 -3.24 -6.40
C TRP A 90 -11.52 -4.13 -7.23
N LEU A 91 -11.11 -3.70 -8.43
CA LEU A 91 -10.14 -4.42 -9.25
C LEU A 91 -8.78 -4.53 -8.55
N LEU A 92 -8.32 -3.44 -7.93
CA LEU A 92 -7.05 -3.41 -7.18
C LEU A 92 -7.13 -4.25 -5.90
N CYS A 93 -8.23 -4.13 -5.15
CA CYS A 93 -8.49 -4.97 -3.97
C CYS A 93 -8.56 -6.45 -4.34
N PHE A 94 -9.14 -6.80 -5.50
CA PHE A 94 -9.10 -8.18 -6.00
C PHE A 94 -7.66 -8.65 -6.27
N GLY A 95 -6.81 -7.78 -6.83
CA GLY A 95 -5.38 -8.07 -6.99
C GLY A 95 -4.68 -8.33 -5.65
N VAL A 96 -4.95 -7.51 -4.63
CA VAL A 96 -4.43 -7.73 -3.26
C VAL A 96 -4.95 -9.05 -2.68
N MET A 97 -6.25 -9.36 -2.77
CA MET A 97 -6.79 -10.65 -2.31
C MET A 97 -6.13 -11.84 -3.02
N LEU A 98 -5.93 -11.75 -4.32
CA LEU A 98 -5.26 -12.80 -5.10
C LEU A 98 -3.82 -12.98 -4.64
N SER A 99 -3.11 -11.89 -4.36
CA SER A 99 -1.73 -11.94 -3.86
C SER A 99 -1.62 -12.63 -2.49
N LEU A 100 -2.55 -12.35 -1.57
CA LEU A 100 -2.61 -12.99 -0.24
C LEU A 100 -2.88 -14.50 -0.32
N ILE A 101 -3.41 -15.00 -1.44
CA ILE A 101 -3.58 -16.43 -1.70
C ILE A 101 -2.33 -16.99 -2.40
N ILE A 102 -1.78 -16.28 -3.38
CA ILE A 102 -0.62 -16.77 -4.15
C ILE A 102 0.62 -16.93 -3.27
N ILE A 103 0.93 -15.97 -2.41
CA ILE A 103 2.15 -15.95 -1.59
C ILE A 103 2.26 -17.22 -0.69
N PRO A 104 1.31 -17.52 0.22
CA PRO A 104 1.42 -18.68 1.10
C PRO A 104 1.27 -20.04 0.39
N TYR A 105 0.68 -20.06 -0.82
CA TYR A 105 0.41 -21.27 -1.59
C TYR A 105 1.28 -21.38 -2.86
N ALA A 106 2.41 -20.67 -2.94
CA ALA A 106 3.29 -20.69 -4.10
C ALA A 106 3.79 -22.11 -4.46
N LYS A 107 4.17 -22.90 -3.44
CA LYS A 107 4.59 -24.32 -3.56
C LYS A 107 3.51 -25.19 -4.25
N PRO A 108 2.26 -25.26 -3.73
CA PRO A 108 1.15 -25.94 -4.42
C PRO A 108 0.82 -25.42 -5.82
N PHE A 109 0.88 -24.09 -6.06
CA PHE A 109 0.61 -23.54 -7.39
C PHE A 109 1.67 -23.97 -8.42
N ALA A 110 2.94 -24.03 -8.01
CA ALA A 110 4.01 -24.52 -8.86
C ALA A 110 3.86 -26.00 -9.20
N SER A 111 3.43 -26.84 -8.26
CA SER A 111 3.23 -28.27 -8.52
C SER A 111 2.07 -28.55 -9.47
N LEU A 112 0.99 -27.75 -9.40
CA LEU A 112 -0.16 -27.86 -10.31
C LEU A 112 0.20 -27.52 -11.77
N ALA A 113 1.21 -26.68 -11.99
CA ALA A 113 1.69 -26.29 -13.33
C ALA A 113 2.50 -27.39 -14.05
N GLY A 114 2.66 -28.58 -13.44
CA GLY A 114 3.07 -29.81 -14.12
C GLY A 114 4.57 -30.06 -14.22
N HIS A 115 5.44 -29.16 -13.73
CA HIS A 115 6.88 -29.41 -13.60
C HIS A 115 7.37 -28.92 -12.24
N HIS A 116 7.79 -29.85 -11.37
CA HIS A 116 8.35 -29.52 -10.05
C HIS A 116 9.74 -28.90 -10.23
N SER A 117 9.77 -27.60 -10.51
CA SER A 117 11.00 -26.82 -10.68
C SER A 117 11.01 -25.70 -9.65
N ALA A 118 12.09 -25.59 -8.88
CA ALA A 118 12.27 -24.53 -7.89
C ALA A 118 12.06 -23.13 -8.50
N GLY A 119 12.39 -22.94 -9.78
CA GLY A 119 12.14 -21.71 -10.50
C GLY A 119 10.66 -21.31 -10.64
N LEU A 120 9.74 -22.28 -10.75
CA LEU A 120 8.30 -21.98 -10.82
C LEU A 120 7.73 -21.54 -9.48
N GLU A 121 8.21 -22.12 -8.37
CA GLU A 121 7.84 -21.68 -7.01
C GLU A 121 8.27 -20.23 -6.78
N VAL A 122 9.54 -19.93 -7.04
CA VAL A 122 10.08 -18.57 -6.94
C VAL A 122 9.33 -17.61 -7.86
N PHE A 123 8.95 -18.05 -9.08
CA PHE A 123 8.15 -17.22 -9.99
C PHE A 123 6.77 -16.87 -9.42
N PHE A 124 6.02 -17.83 -8.88
CA PHE A 124 4.73 -17.56 -8.27
C PHE A 124 4.86 -16.67 -7.02
N LEU A 125 5.90 -16.88 -6.21
CA LEU A 125 6.20 -16.05 -5.05
C LEU A 125 6.48 -14.59 -5.46
N ILE A 126 7.38 -14.37 -6.42
CA ILE A 126 7.70 -13.03 -6.96
C ILE A 126 6.45 -12.39 -7.58
N LEU A 127 5.63 -13.16 -8.31
CA LEU A 127 4.38 -12.68 -8.89
C LEU A 127 3.40 -12.22 -7.79
N GLY A 128 3.24 -13.02 -6.73
CA GLY A 128 2.40 -12.69 -5.58
C GLY A 128 2.87 -11.41 -4.88
N ILE A 129 4.15 -11.34 -4.55
CA ILE A 129 4.77 -10.16 -3.89
C ILE A 129 4.63 -8.91 -4.76
N GLY A 130 4.97 -9.01 -6.05
CA GLY A 130 4.86 -7.89 -6.98
C GLY A 130 3.42 -7.43 -7.15
N LEU A 131 2.45 -8.35 -7.14
CA LEU A 131 1.02 -8.03 -7.21
C LEU A 131 0.54 -7.36 -5.91
N LEU A 132 0.93 -7.87 -4.73
CA LEU A 132 0.60 -7.28 -3.43
C LEU A 132 1.07 -5.83 -3.36
N ASP A 133 2.36 -5.59 -3.64
CA ASP A 133 2.97 -4.28 -3.50
C ASP A 133 2.44 -3.30 -4.55
N SER A 134 2.41 -3.70 -5.83
CA SER A 134 1.90 -2.82 -6.89
C SER A 134 0.41 -2.50 -6.73
N CYS A 135 -0.46 -3.50 -6.53
CA CYS A 135 -1.89 -3.22 -6.35
C CYS A 135 -2.17 -2.46 -5.05
N GLY A 136 -1.45 -2.78 -3.97
CA GLY A 136 -1.61 -2.09 -2.70
C GLY A 136 -1.23 -0.62 -2.77
N GLN A 137 -0.03 -0.30 -3.26
CA GLN A 137 0.41 1.09 -3.41
C GLN A 137 -0.50 1.89 -4.35
N VAL A 138 -0.90 1.29 -5.48
CA VAL A 138 -1.76 1.95 -6.46
C VAL A 138 -3.15 2.22 -5.90
N CYS A 139 -3.65 1.41 -4.95
CA CYS A 139 -4.98 1.54 -4.38
C CYS A 139 -5.13 2.77 -3.46
N PHE A 140 -4.04 3.27 -2.87
CA PHE A 140 -4.11 4.50 -2.06
C PHE A 140 -4.53 5.73 -2.86
N THR A 141 -4.06 5.89 -4.09
CA THR A 141 -4.41 7.06 -4.93
C THR A 141 -5.92 7.20 -5.20
N PRO A 142 -6.65 6.19 -5.69
CA PRO A 142 -8.09 6.30 -5.87
C PRO A 142 -8.86 6.34 -4.53
N LEU A 143 -8.32 5.80 -3.43
CA LEU A 143 -8.93 5.93 -2.10
C LEU A 143 -8.86 7.37 -1.59
N GLU A 144 -7.70 8.03 -1.68
CA GLU A 144 -7.52 9.44 -1.35
C GLU A 144 -8.39 10.34 -2.23
N ALA A 145 -8.43 10.05 -3.53
CA ALA A 145 -9.26 10.82 -4.45
C ALA A 145 -10.77 10.59 -4.23
N LEU A 146 -11.18 9.41 -3.80
CA LEU A 146 -12.55 9.14 -3.36
C LEU A 146 -12.87 9.90 -2.06
N LEU A 147 -11.94 9.92 -1.10
CA LEU A 147 -12.10 10.67 0.14
C LEU A 147 -12.27 12.18 -0.13
N SER A 148 -11.47 12.76 -1.02
CA SER A 148 -11.61 14.17 -1.40
C SER A 148 -12.93 14.45 -2.15
N ASP A 149 -13.39 13.51 -2.98
CA ASP A 149 -14.66 13.66 -3.68
C ASP A 149 -15.86 13.62 -2.71
N LEU A 150 -15.78 12.84 -1.62
CA LEU A 150 -16.82 12.75 -0.57
C LEU A 150 -16.83 13.99 0.35
N PHE A 151 -15.68 14.64 0.55
CA PHE A 151 -15.51 15.79 1.44
C PHE A 151 -14.82 16.96 0.70
N PRO A 152 -15.52 17.63 -0.23
CA PRO A 152 -14.89 18.52 -1.20
C PRO A 152 -14.24 19.77 -0.59
N GLU A 153 -14.81 20.41 0.44
CA GLU A 153 -14.25 21.68 0.97
C GLU A 153 -14.46 21.92 2.46
N GLY A 154 -13.58 22.76 3.04
CA GLY A 154 -13.68 23.30 4.39
C GLY A 154 -13.10 22.41 5.50
N GLU A 155 -13.61 22.60 6.71
CA GLU A 155 -13.15 21.89 7.92
C GLU A 155 -13.43 20.38 7.87
N ALA A 156 -14.46 19.96 7.14
CA ALA A 156 -14.81 18.56 6.94
C ALA A 156 -13.73 17.79 6.15
N CYS A 157 -13.16 18.40 5.11
CA CYS A 157 -12.07 17.81 4.32
C CYS A 157 -10.81 17.61 5.18
N ARG A 158 -10.40 18.65 5.93
CA ARG A 158 -9.27 18.57 6.86
C ARG A 158 -9.47 17.48 7.91
N LYS A 159 -10.67 17.39 8.49
CA LYS A 159 -11.01 16.33 9.45
C LYS A 159 -10.97 14.95 8.80
N ALA A 160 -11.47 14.80 7.57
CA ALA A 160 -11.46 13.54 6.84
C ALA A 160 -10.03 13.03 6.59
N PHE A 161 -9.13 13.88 6.09
CA PHE A 161 -7.71 13.53 5.90
C PHE A 161 -6.95 13.27 7.21
N SER A 162 -7.33 13.96 8.30
CA SER A 162 -6.78 13.68 9.63
C SER A 162 -7.20 12.30 10.13
N VAL A 163 -8.47 11.92 9.99
CA VAL A 163 -8.96 10.58 10.36
C VAL A 163 -8.32 9.52 9.45
N TYR A 164 -8.20 9.79 8.15
CA TYR A 164 -7.51 8.93 7.19
C TYR A 164 -6.08 8.62 7.64
N ALA A 165 -5.28 9.63 7.96
CA ALA A 165 -3.91 9.46 8.43
C ALA A 165 -3.83 8.64 9.73
N LEU A 166 -4.75 8.87 10.68
CA LEU A 166 -4.85 8.07 11.89
C LEU A 166 -5.19 6.60 11.58
N THR A 167 -6.09 6.34 10.63
CA THR A 167 -6.47 4.97 10.26
C THR A 167 -5.39 4.23 9.49
N VAL A 168 -4.58 4.93 8.69
CA VAL A 168 -3.34 4.36 8.11
C VAL A 168 -2.38 3.98 9.23
N GLY A 169 -2.09 4.89 10.17
CA GLY A 169 -1.23 4.58 11.32
C GLY A 169 -1.73 3.38 12.15
N LEU A 170 -3.03 3.30 12.40
CA LEU A 170 -3.65 2.14 13.08
C LEU A 170 -3.50 0.85 12.28
N GLY A 171 -3.67 0.91 10.96
CA GLY A 171 -3.46 -0.23 10.08
C GLY A 171 -2.02 -0.73 10.12
N ALA A 172 -1.04 0.17 10.10
CA ALA A 172 0.38 -0.16 10.23
C ALA A 172 0.68 -0.82 11.58
N CYS A 173 0.15 -0.26 12.68
CA CYS A 173 0.26 -0.88 14.00
C CYS A 173 -0.27 -2.32 14.02
N ILE A 174 -1.48 -2.55 13.52
CA ILE A 174 -2.07 -3.91 13.47
C ILE A 174 -1.23 -4.82 12.56
N GLY A 175 -0.80 -4.33 11.40
CA GLY A 175 -0.04 -5.10 10.42
C GLY A 175 1.38 -5.48 10.88
N TYR A 176 2.04 -4.67 11.70
CA TYR A 176 3.32 -5.02 12.35
C TYR A 176 3.13 -5.83 13.65
N LEU A 177 1.99 -5.67 14.34
CA LEU A 177 1.70 -6.47 15.52
C LEU A 177 1.42 -7.94 15.16
N LEU A 178 0.71 -8.19 14.06
CA LEU A 178 0.34 -9.54 13.62
C LEU A 178 1.55 -10.48 13.46
N PRO A 179 2.62 -10.11 12.72
CA PRO A 179 3.85 -10.91 12.63
C PRO A 179 4.58 -11.10 13.96
N SER A 180 4.48 -10.16 14.91
CA SER A 180 5.23 -10.22 16.17
C SER A 180 4.73 -11.33 17.12
N VAL A 181 3.46 -11.71 16.98
CA VAL A 181 2.82 -12.74 17.81
C VAL A 181 3.24 -14.13 17.34
N ASP A 182 3.46 -15.05 18.28
CA ASP A 182 3.72 -16.46 17.95
C ASP A 182 2.43 -17.13 17.49
N TRP A 183 2.39 -17.59 16.24
CA TRP A 183 1.24 -18.34 15.73
C TRP A 183 1.50 -19.83 15.67
N SER A 184 2.72 -20.30 15.96
CA SER A 184 3.11 -21.71 15.85
C SER A 184 2.25 -22.65 16.70
N SER A 185 1.86 -22.22 17.91
CA SER A 185 1.01 -23.00 18.83
C SER A 185 -0.49 -22.88 18.56
N SER A 186 -0.89 -22.07 17.58
CA SER A 186 -2.31 -21.83 17.29
C SER A 186 -2.93 -23.04 16.60
N TRP A 187 -4.17 -23.39 16.99
CA TRP A 187 -4.92 -24.47 16.35
C TRP A 187 -5.04 -24.30 14.82
N LEU A 188 -5.17 -23.05 14.36
CA LEU A 188 -5.21 -22.70 12.94
C LEU A 188 -3.90 -23.01 12.19
N ALA A 189 -2.74 -22.81 12.83
CA ALA A 189 -1.44 -23.06 12.19
C ALA A 189 -1.21 -24.55 11.94
N HIS A 190 -1.62 -25.41 12.87
CA HIS A 190 -1.53 -26.86 12.70
C HIS A 190 -2.46 -27.38 11.59
N GLN A 191 -3.60 -26.74 11.36
CA GLN A 191 -4.54 -27.13 10.29
C GLN A 191 -4.12 -26.60 8.91
N LEU A 192 -3.50 -25.43 8.84
CA LEU A 192 -3.19 -24.72 7.59
C LEU A 192 -1.79 -25.03 7.03
N GLY A 193 -0.97 -25.80 7.76
CA GLY A 193 0.33 -26.27 7.30
C GLY A 193 1.51 -25.35 7.65
N GLY A 194 1.33 -24.37 8.53
CA GLY A 194 2.39 -23.49 9.00
C GLY A 194 1.91 -22.14 9.54
N GLN A 195 2.83 -21.41 10.17
CA GLN A 195 2.60 -20.07 10.73
C GLN A 195 2.31 -19.04 9.63
N GLU A 196 3.04 -19.11 8.51
CA GLU A 196 2.89 -18.18 7.39
C GLU A 196 1.50 -18.28 6.77
N GLN A 197 1.04 -19.50 6.47
CA GLN A 197 -0.29 -19.74 5.90
C GLN A 197 -1.39 -19.23 6.84
N CYS A 198 -1.24 -19.42 8.16
CA CYS A 198 -2.17 -18.91 9.16
C CYS A 198 -2.26 -17.38 9.13
N LEU A 199 -1.12 -16.70 9.06
CA LEU A 199 -1.04 -15.24 9.01
C LEU A 199 -1.63 -14.66 7.73
N PHE A 200 -1.27 -15.18 6.56
CA PHE A 200 -1.84 -14.72 5.28
C PHE A 200 -3.35 -15.00 5.19
N MET A 201 -3.85 -16.10 5.76
CA MET A 201 -5.28 -16.36 5.87
C MET A 201 -5.99 -15.36 6.79
N LEU A 202 -5.38 -14.99 7.92
CA LEU A 202 -5.91 -13.97 8.81
C LEU A 202 -5.97 -12.60 8.11
N LEU A 203 -4.91 -12.22 7.38
CA LEU A 203 -4.89 -11.01 6.55
C LEU A 203 -5.99 -11.03 5.49
N LEU A 204 -6.18 -12.18 4.82
CA LEU A 204 -7.24 -12.36 3.83
C LEU A 204 -8.64 -12.16 4.45
N ILE A 205 -8.89 -12.68 5.66
CA ILE A 205 -10.16 -12.51 6.38
C ILE A 205 -10.37 -11.03 6.75
N ILE A 206 -9.36 -10.39 7.35
CA ILE A 206 -9.41 -8.97 7.73
C ILE A 206 -9.71 -8.11 6.50
N PHE A 207 -8.95 -8.30 5.43
CA PHE A 207 -9.10 -7.52 4.21
C PHE A 207 -10.43 -7.80 3.48
N SER A 208 -10.91 -9.04 3.48
CA SER A 208 -12.24 -9.38 2.95
C SER A 208 -13.35 -8.69 3.73
N GLY A 209 -13.23 -8.59 5.06
CA GLY A 209 -14.15 -7.83 5.91
C GLY A 209 -14.16 -6.33 5.56
N CYS A 210 -12.99 -5.74 5.32
CA CYS A 210 -12.84 -4.35 4.89
C CYS A 210 -13.45 -4.10 3.49
N ILE A 211 -13.25 -5.02 2.54
CA ILE A 211 -13.89 -4.96 1.21
C ILE A 211 -15.40 -5.09 1.36
N PHE A 212 -15.88 -6.02 2.19
CA PHE A 212 -17.31 -6.19 2.46
C PHE A 212 -17.94 -4.91 3.01
N ALA A 213 -17.27 -4.25 3.96
CA ALA A 213 -17.69 -2.94 4.46
C ALA A 213 -17.77 -1.89 3.33
N THR A 214 -16.85 -1.93 2.37
CA THR A 214 -16.81 -0.99 1.23
C THR A 214 -18.04 -1.09 0.33
N PHE A 215 -18.66 -2.28 0.21
CA PHE A 215 -19.89 -2.44 -0.57
C PHE A 215 -21.06 -1.62 -0.01
N PHE A 216 -21.05 -1.28 1.29
CA PHE A 216 -22.08 -0.46 1.91
C PHE A 216 -21.84 1.05 1.79
N VAL A 217 -20.67 1.47 1.28
CA VAL A 217 -20.47 2.89 0.95
C VAL A 217 -21.45 3.19 -0.18
N SER A 218 -22.34 4.16 -0.02
CA SER A 218 -23.24 4.57 -1.12
C SER A 218 -22.74 5.87 -1.73
N GLU A 219 -22.42 5.86 -3.03
CA GLU A 219 -22.09 7.09 -3.76
C GLU A 219 -23.42 7.66 -4.19
N GLU A 220 -24.14 8.28 -3.25
CA GLU A 220 -25.21 9.18 -3.68
C GLU A 220 -24.53 10.35 -4.37
N VAL A 221 -24.59 10.28 -5.69
CA VAL A 221 -24.31 11.32 -6.64
C VAL A 221 -24.93 12.62 -6.13
N ARG A 222 -24.17 13.44 -5.38
CA ARG A 222 -24.48 14.87 -5.19
C ARG A 222 -24.14 15.65 -6.47
N ILE A 223 -24.54 15.12 -7.63
CA ILE A 223 -24.88 15.97 -8.77
C ILE A 223 -26.29 16.43 -8.44
N ASN A 224 -26.43 17.52 -7.68
CA ASN A 224 -27.62 18.39 -7.58
C ASN A 224 -27.47 19.35 -6.37
N ALA A 225 -26.44 20.20 -6.36
CA ALA A 225 -26.41 21.38 -5.48
C ALA A 225 -25.42 22.50 -5.90
N GLY A 226 -24.77 22.42 -7.06
CA GLY A 226 -23.76 23.42 -7.47
C GLY A 226 -23.68 23.68 -8.96
N GLN A 227 -24.66 23.24 -9.76
CA GLN A 227 -24.77 23.59 -11.16
C GLN A 227 -25.73 24.77 -11.31
N SER A 228 -25.38 25.88 -10.68
CA SER A 228 -25.85 27.21 -11.07
C SER A 228 -24.87 27.75 -12.11
N ASP A 229 -25.25 27.57 -13.37
CA ASP A 229 -24.97 28.41 -14.53
C ASP A 229 -23.68 29.25 -14.50
N ILE A 230 -22.60 28.69 -15.07
CA ILE A 230 -21.69 29.48 -15.91
C ILE A 230 -21.67 28.82 -17.27
N CYS A 231 -22.64 29.21 -18.10
CA CYS A 231 -22.60 29.01 -19.54
C CYS A 231 -21.32 29.66 -20.11
N LEU A 232 -20.34 28.85 -20.46
CA LEU A 232 -19.37 29.22 -21.49
C LEU A 232 -19.93 28.76 -22.84
N GLU A 233 -20.39 29.73 -23.62
CA GLU A 233 -20.82 29.58 -25.02
C GLU A 233 -19.78 28.81 -25.87
N PRO A 234 -20.19 27.78 -26.61
CA PRO A 234 -19.35 27.19 -27.64
C PRO A 234 -19.52 27.97 -28.95
N ALA A 235 -18.59 28.88 -29.23
CA ALA A 235 -18.45 29.46 -30.56
C ALA A 235 -17.84 28.42 -31.52
N GLY A 236 -18.55 28.13 -32.63
CA GLY A 236 -17.90 27.74 -33.88
C GLY A 236 -18.13 26.31 -34.38
N LYS A 237 -19.25 26.15 -35.10
CA LYS A 237 -19.61 25.09 -36.04
C LYS A 237 -18.43 24.50 -36.84
N GLY A 238 -18.46 23.17 -37.03
CA GLY A 238 -17.95 22.62 -38.29
C GLY A 238 -17.83 21.09 -38.43
N TRP A 239 -18.83 20.51 -39.09
CA TRP A 239 -18.73 19.37 -40.03
C TRP A 239 -18.77 17.91 -39.52
N THR A 240 -20.00 17.38 -39.64
CA THR A 240 -20.40 16.16 -40.36
C THR A 240 -19.98 14.77 -39.85
N CYS A 241 -20.99 14.11 -39.30
CA CYS A 241 -21.24 12.67 -39.33
C CYS A 241 -20.96 12.05 -40.71
N VAL A 242 -20.03 11.09 -40.76
CA VAL A 242 -19.96 10.09 -41.83
C VAL A 242 -20.09 8.70 -41.22
N ARG A 243 -21.13 8.04 -41.71
CA ARG A 243 -21.57 6.68 -41.48
C ARG A 243 -20.63 5.73 -42.24
N THR A 244 -19.91 4.87 -41.54
CA THR A 244 -19.37 3.65 -42.15
C THR A 244 -19.44 2.52 -41.14
N CYS A 245 -20.42 1.64 -41.36
CA CYS A 245 -20.45 0.29 -40.82
C CYS A 245 -19.51 -0.61 -41.63
N GLN A 246 -18.99 -1.61 -40.92
CA GLN A 246 -18.42 -2.89 -41.38
C GLN A 246 -16.96 -2.94 -41.85
N LEU A 247 -16.31 -4.02 -41.38
CA LEU A 247 -14.99 -4.57 -41.73
C LEU A 247 -13.76 -4.00 -40.99
N TRP A 248 -13.42 -4.58 -39.81
CA TRP A 248 -12.10 -5.21 -39.59
C TRP A 248 -12.00 -5.87 -38.19
N SER A 249 -11.93 -7.19 -38.21
CA SER A 249 -11.44 -8.03 -37.11
C SER A 249 -9.93 -7.83 -36.92
N LEU A 250 -9.54 -7.28 -35.76
CA LEU A 250 -8.16 -7.05 -35.25
C LEU A 250 -7.28 -6.07 -36.06
N PRO A 251 -6.71 -5.03 -35.41
CA PRO A 251 -5.99 -5.18 -34.14
C PRO A 251 -6.36 -4.12 -33.08
N HIS A 252 -7.41 -4.38 -32.31
CA HIS A 252 -7.80 -3.59 -31.14
C HIS A 252 -6.73 -3.59 -30.01
N ARG A 253 -5.74 -4.51 -30.07
CA ARG A 253 -4.57 -4.53 -29.17
C ARG A 253 -3.50 -3.52 -29.59
N VAL A 254 -3.20 -3.40 -30.88
CA VAL A 254 -2.21 -2.44 -31.40
C VAL A 254 -2.69 -1.00 -31.21
N TRP A 255 -3.99 -0.75 -31.39
CA TRP A 255 -4.59 0.56 -31.09
C TRP A 255 -4.49 0.92 -29.60
N ARG A 256 -4.73 -0.03 -28.70
CA ARG A 256 -4.57 0.17 -27.24
C ARG A 256 -3.11 0.38 -26.84
N MET A 257 -2.17 -0.36 -27.43
CA MET A 257 -0.73 -0.17 -27.19
C MET A 257 -0.26 1.18 -27.72
N ALA A 258 -0.70 1.61 -28.90
CA ALA A 258 -0.42 2.94 -29.44
C ALA A 258 -1.00 4.06 -28.55
N LEU A 259 -2.20 3.86 -27.99
CA LEU A 259 -2.81 4.78 -27.04
C LEU A 259 -2.01 4.87 -25.72
N ALA A 260 -1.58 3.72 -25.19
CA ALA A 260 -0.76 3.63 -23.98
C ALA A 260 0.65 4.23 -24.19
N LEU A 261 1.25 4.00 -25.35
CA LEU A 261 2.53 4.60 -25.70
C LEU A 261 2.40 6.14 -25.84
N ARG A 262 1.28 6.61 -26.42
CA ARG A 262 0.97 8.04 -26.52
C ARG A 262 0.73 8.67 -25.16
N SER A 263 0.10 7.97 -24.21
CA SER A 263 -0.07 8.48 -22.84
C SER A 263 1.27 8.54 -22.09
N ILE A 264 2.14 7.55 -22.24
CA ILE A 264 3.49 7.55 -21.65
C ILE A 264 4.35 8.67 -22.26
N CYS A 265 4.37 8.84 -23.58
CA CYS A 265 5.10 9.94 -24.22
C CYS A 265 4.56 11.33 -23.79
N ALA A 266 3.23 11.47 -23.66
CA ALA A 266 2.63 12.70 -23.16
C ALA A 266 2.93 12.94 -21.67
N LEU A 267 3.10 11.87 -20.88
CA LEU A 267 3.51 11.93 -19.48
C LEU A 267 4.97 12.40 -19.36
N ILE A 268 5.89 11.82 -20.14
CA ILE A 268 7.31 12.24 -20.19
C ILE A 268 7.43 13.70 -20.61
N SER A 269 6.66 14.13 -21.63
CA SER A 269 6.66 15.52 -22.08
C SER A 269 6.14 16.49 -21.00
N ARG A 270 5.07 16.10 -20.26
CA ARG A 270 4.56 16.87 -19.13
C ARG A 270 5.54 16.93 -17.96
N LEU A 271 6.15 15.81 -17.59
CA LEU A 271 7.19 15.74 -16.56
C LEU A 271 8.38 16.63 -16.92
N ARG A 272 8.88 16.55 -18.16
CA ARG A 272 9.96 17.40 -18.64
C ARG A 272 9.60 18.88 -18.53
N THR A 273 8.40 19.24 -18.97
CA THR A 273 7.92 20.63 -18.91
C THR A 273 7.79 21.12 -17.47
N PHE A 274 7.31 20.25 -16.57
CA PHE A 274 7.21 20.53 -15.15
C PHE A 274 8.61 20.72 -14.54
N CYS A 275 9.53 19.77 -14.71
CA CYS A 275 10.90 19.86 -14.20
C CYS A 275 11.64 21.13 -14.66
N CYS A 276 11.38 21.61 -15.88
CA CYS A 276 11.98 22.85 -16.39
C CYS A 276 11.37 24.14 -15.85
N ARG A 277 10.14 24.10 -15.31
CA ARG A 277 9.41 25.30 -14.82
C ARG A 277 9.30 25.39 -13.30
N VAL A 278 9.74 24.36 -12.57
CA VAL A 278 9.60 24.30 -11.11
C VAL A 278 10.59 25.28 -10.44
N PRO A 279 10.12 26.13 -9.51
CA PRO A 279 10.98 27.05 -8.77
C PRO A 279 11.99 26.30 -7.89
N VAL A 280 13.19 26.87 -7.73
CA VAL A 280 14.31 26.27 -6.97
C VAL A 280 13.93 25.76 -5.56
N PRO A 281 13.10 26.46 -4.76
CA PRO A 281 12.69 25.96 -3.45
C PRO A 281 11.93 24.63 -3.51
N LEU A 282 11.06 24.43 -4.50
CA LEU A 282 10.33 23.18 -4.68
C LEU A 282 11.25 22.04 -5.11
N TRP A 283 12.27 22.33 -5.91
CA TRP A 283 13.29 21.35 -6.26
C TRP A 283 14.09 20.88 -5.03
N ARG A 284 14.46 21.80 -4.13
CA ARG A 284 15.15 21.44 -2.88
C ARG A 284 14.29 20.53 -2.01
N LEU A 285 12.99 20.83 -1.90
CA LEU A 285 12.05 19.99 -1.16
C LEU A 285 11.87 18.61 -1.79
N PHE A 286 11.80 18.54 -3.13
CA PHE A 286 11.72 17.26 -3.83
C PHE A 286 12.94 16.38 -3.53
N VAL A 287 14.16 16.92 -3.63
CA VAL A 287 15.38 16.14 -3.36
C VAL A 287 15.42 15.68 -1.90
N ALA A 288 15.10 16.58 -0.97
CA ALA A 288 15.05 16.22 0.45
C ALA A 288 14.03 15.11 0.74
N GLN A 289 12.84 15.20 0.15
CA GLN A 289 11.79 14.19 0.30
C GLN A 289 12.18 12.85 -0.31
N LEU A 290 12.76 12.86 -1.51
CA LEU A 290 13.21 11.66 -2.21
C LEU A 290 14.29 10.94 -1.40
N CYS A 291 15.32 11.65 -0.94
CA CYS A 291 16.38 11.07 -0.11
C CYS A 291 15.86 10.56 1.24
N SER A 292 14.97 11.31 1.89
CA SER A 292 14.39 10.91 3.18
C SER A 292 13.54 9.65 3.05
N TRP A 293 12.70 9.54 2.02
CA TRP A 293 11.89 8.34 1.79
C TRP A 293 12.74 7.14 1.36
N MET A 294 13.76 7.35 0.53
CA MET A 294 14.70 6.28 0.20
C MET A 294 15.36 5.72 1.45
N SER A 295 15.86 6.58 2.35
CA SER A 295 16.45 6.15 3.62
C SER A 295 15.46 5.39 4.50
N LEU A 296 14.23 5.88 4.61
CA LEU A 296 13.20 5.26 5.44
C LEU A 296 12.79 3.89 4.89
N MET A 297 12.51 3.78 3.59
CA MET A 297 12.07 2.53 2.98
C MET A 297 13.18 1.47 3.01
N THR A 298 14.44 1.85 2.76
CA THR A 298 15.57 0.92 2.90
C THR A 298 15.70 0.45 4.35
N PHE A 299 15.60 1.35 5.33
CA PHE A 299 15.62 0.94 6.73
C PHE A 299 14.50 -0.05 7.03
N THR A 300 13.25 0.28 6.74
CA THR A 300 12.08 -0.55 7.07
C THR A 300 12.10 -1.92 6.38
N LEU A 301 12.54 -2.01 5.12
CA LEU A 301 12.56 -3.27 4.36
C LEU A 301 13.60 -4.28 4.86
N PHE A 302 14.77 -3.82 5.32
CA PHE A 302 15.84 -4.70 5.79
C PHE A 302 15.92 -4.81 7.32
N PHE A 303 15.14 -4.01 8.05
CA PHE A 303 15.21 -3.99 9.51
C PHE A 303 14.88 -5.35 10.14
N THR A 304 13.81 -6.01 9.69
CA THR A 304 13.37 -7.29 10.24
C THR A 304 14.37 -8.41 9.97
N ASP A 305 14.94 -8.40 8.76
CA ASP A 305 15.99 -9.33 8.35
C ASP A 305 17.30 -9.11 9.12
N PHE A 306 17.71 -7.85 9.29
CA PHE A 306 18.86 -7.47 10.12
C PHE A 306 18.70 -7.95 11.58
N VAL A 307 17.50 -7.83 12.16
CA VAL A 307 17.25 -8.34 13.51
C VAL A 307 17.30 -9.87 13.54
N GLY A 308 16.74 -10.56 12.53
CA GLY A 308 16.78 -12.02 12.38
C GLY A 308 18.20 -12.60 12.28
N GLU A 309 18.98 -12.12 11.33
CA GLU A 309 20.32 -12.65 11.04
C GLU A 309 21.39 -11.99 11.90
N GLY A 310 21.43 -10.65 11.94
CA GLY A 310 22.50 -9.89 12.58
C GLY A 310 22.46 -9.92 14.11
N LEU A 311 21.26 -9.89 14.70
CA LEU A 311 21.10 -9.79 16.15
C LEU A 311 20.80 -11.13 16.82
N TYR A 312 19.99 -11.97 16.17
CA TYR A 312 19.61 -13.30 16.69
C TYR A 312 20.49 -14.43 16.15
N HIS A 313 21.41 -14.16 15.21
CA HIS A 313 22.28 -15.15 14.57
C HIS A 313 21.48 -16.32 13.97
N GLY A 314 20.28 -16.03 13.47
CA GLY A 314 19.45 -16.99 12.77
C GLY A 314 19.86 -17.16 11.31
N VAL A 315 19.53 -18.30 10.71
CA VAL A 315 19.83 -18.59 9.30
C VAL A 315 18.51 -18.71 8.54
N PRO A 316 18.21 -17.82 7.57
CA PRO A 316 16.91 -17.84 6.85
C PRO A 316 16.71 -19.08 5.97
N VAL A 317 17.80 -19.65 5.46
CA VAL A 317 17.80 -20.82 4.55
C VAL A 317 17.76 -22.16 5.33
N ALA A 318 17.84 -22.13 6.66
CA ALA A 318 17.83 -23.36 7.47
C ALA A 318 16.45 -24.06 7.41
N GLU A 319 16.46 -25.39 7.46
CA GLU A 319 15.22 -26.17 7.37
C GLU A 319 14.22 -25.81 8.49
N PRO A 320 12.90 -25.78 8.19
CA PRO A 320 11.87 -25.51 9.18
C PRO A 320 11.98 -26.42 10.41
N GLY A 321 11.99 -25.83 11.60
CA GLY A 321 12.10 -26.56 12.87
C GLY A 321 13.52 -26.76 13.40
N THR A 322 14.55 -26.37 12.65
CA THR A 322 15.92 -26.29 13.17
C THR A 322 16.09 -25.13 14.15
N VAL A 323 17.05 -25.24 15.08
CA VAL A 323 17.34 -24.18 16.08
C VAL A 323 17.70 -22.86 15.40
N ASP A 324 18.43 -22.92 14.28
CA ASP A 324 18.87 -21.73 13.54
C ASP A 324 17.70 -21.04 12.82
N ARG A 325 16.73 -21.80 12.30
CA ARG A 325 15.49 -21.23 11.72
C ARG A 325 14.60 -20.62 12.81
N LEU A 326 14.44 -21.30 13.94
CA LEU A 326 13.64 -20.78 15.07
C LEU A 326 14.21 -19.47 15.64
N ARG A 327 15.54 -19.34 15.70
CA ARG A 327 16.20 -18.07 16.09
C ARG A 327 15.93 -16.95 15.09
N TYR A 328 15.98 -17.27 13.80
CA TYR A 328 15.67 -16.29 12.75
C TYR A 328 14.21 -15.82 12.86
N ASP A 329 13.26 -16.75 13.00
CA ASP A 329 11.84 -16.44 13.12
C ASP A 329 11.56 -15.58 14.37
N GLU A 330 12.20 -15.89 15.50
CA GLU A 330 12.11 -15.07 16.71
C GLU A 330 12.69 -13.66 16.51
N GLY A 331 13.80 -13.53 15.79
CA GLY A 331 14.37 -12.24 15.45
C GLY A 331 13.46 -11.43 14.52
N VAL A 332 12.86 -12.05 13.50
CA VAL A 332 11.88 -11.40 12.61
C VAL A 332 10.66 -10.91 13.41
N ARG A 333 10.15 -11.71 14.35
CA ARG A 333 9.05 -11.32 15.26
C ARG A 333 9.40 -10.09 16.09
N MET A 334 10.61 -10.06 16.65
CA MET A 334 11.10 -8.94 17.46
C MET A 334 11.41 -7.69 16.62
N GLY A 335 11.87 -7.87 15.38
CA GLY A 335 11.97 -6.79 14.39
C GLY A 335 10.60 -6.19 14.07
N SER A 336 9.58 -7.03 13.88
CA SER A 336 8.21 -6.56 13.65
C SER A 336 7.63 -5.81 14.86
N LEU A 337 7.95 -6.26 16.08
CA LEU A 337 7.62 -5.51 17.30
C LEU A 337 8.27 -4.12 17.32
N GLY A 338 9.51 -3.99 16.83
CA GLY A 338 10.16 -2.69 16.64
C GLY A 338 9.41 -1.77 15.67
N LEU A 339 8.97 -2.29 14.52
CA LEU A 339 8.17 -1.54 13.54
C LEU A 339 6.78 -1.15 14.07
N PHE A 340 6.18 -2.01 14.90
CA PHE A 340 4.96 -1.70 15.64
C PHE A 340 5.18 -0.52 16.59
N LEU A 341 6.24 -0.55 17.40
CA LEU A 341 6.56 0.55 18.31
C LEU A 341 6.84 1.85 17.53
N GLN A 342 7.57 1.79 16.41
CA GLN A 342 7.79 2.93 15.52
C GLN A 342 6.46 3.53 15.03
N SER A 343 5.49 2.69 14.65
CA SER A 343 4.17 3.14 14.22
C SER A 343 3.37 3.78 15.36
N VAL A 344 3.43 3.21 16.56
CA VAL A 344 2.82 3.81 17.77
C VAL A 344 3.44 5.17 18.08
N THR A 345 4.77 5.28 18.07
CA THR A 345 5.47 6.56 18.27
C THR A 345 5.05 7.58 17.23
N SER A 346 4.95 7.18 15.95
CA SER A 346 4.49 8.07 14.87
C SER A 346 3.08 8.62 15.10
N ILE A 347 2.14 7.78 15.57
CA ILE A 347 0.79 8.23 15.92
C ILE A 347 0.83 9.24 17.08
N VAL A 348 1.57 8.95 18.14
CA VAL A 348 1.69 9.83 19.32
C VAL A 348 2.32 11.18 18.95
N LEU A 349 3.38 11.14 18.13
CA LEU A 349 4.04 12.35 17.63
C LEU A 349 3.10 13.15 16.73
N SER A 350 2.28 12.51 15.90
CA SER A 350 1.29 13.17 15.03
C SER A 350 0.31 14.05 15.82
N PHE A 351 -0.20 13.57 16.96
CA PHE A 351 -1.04 14.39 17.86
C PHE A 351 -0.28 15.59 18.45
N SER A 352 1.03 15.45 18.66
CA SER A 352 1.88 16.48 19.22
C SER A 352 2.43 17.47 18.17
N MET A 353 2.28 17.17 16.86
CA MET A 353 2.87 17.96 15.78
C MET A 353 2.37 19.41 15.77
N ASP A 354 1.07 19.64 15.96
CA ASP A 354 0.52 21.00 15.97
C ASP A 354 1.12 21.86 17.10
N TYR A 355 1.39 21.25 18.25
CA TYR A 355 2.04 21.90 19.38
C TYR A 355 3.52 22.17 19.11
N LEU A 356 4.25 21.18 18.57
CA LEU A 356 5.67 21.30 18.23
C LEU A 356 5.90 22.36 17.15
N VAL A 357 5.07 22.39 16.11
CA VAL A 357 5.18 23.36 15.02
C VAL A 357 4.87 24.79 15.50
N LYS A 358 3.89 24.98 16.40
CA LYS A 358 3.61 26.29 16.98
C LYS A 358 4.72 26.80 17.91
N THR A 359 5.38 25.88 18.62
CA THR A 359 6.40 26.22 19.63
C THR A 359 7.78 26.45 19.01
N PHE A 360 8.21 25.55 18.11
CA PHE A 360 9.57 25.53 17.55
C PHE A 360 9.64 25.96 16.08
N GLY A 361 8.49 26.08 15.41
CA GLY A 361 8.42 26.40 13.98
C GLY A 361 8.69 25.19 13.07
N THR A 362 8.09 25.20 11.87
CA THR A 362 8.12 24.07 10.93
C THR A 362 9.53 23.64 10.50
N ARG A 363 10.47 24.59 10.35
CA ARG A 363 11.82 24.30 9.86
C ARG A 363 12.63 23.47 10.85
N ILE A 364 12.58 23.82 12.13
CA ILE A 364 13.34 23.12 13.18
C ILE A 364 12.76 21.72 13.37
N VAL A 365 11.43 21.60 13.45
CA VAL A 365 10.75 20.30 13.58
C VAL A 365 11.12 19.36 12.44
N TYR A 366 11.13 19.86 11.19
CA TYR A 366 11.54 19.06 10.03
C TYR A 366 13.01 18.64 10.09
N LEU A 367 13.92 19.56 10.43
CA LEU A 367 15.35 19.24 10.55
C LEU A 367 15.62 18.20 11.64
N VAL A 368 14.98 18.32 12.81
CA VAL A 368 15.10 17.34 13.90
C VAL A 368 14.59 15.97 13.45
N ALA A 369 13.42 15.90 12.80
CA ALA A 369 12.87 14.64 12.34
C ALA A 369 13.78 13.92 11.32
N VAL A 370 14.29 14.66 10.32
CA VAL A 370 15.16 14.09 9.29
C VAL A 370 16.52 13.69 9.85
N SER A 371 17.05 14.44 10.82
CA SER A 371 18.35 14.13 11.46
C SER A 371 18.26 13.02 12.51
N CYS A 372 17.09 12.78 13.10
CA CYS A 372 16.89 11.69 14.06
C CYS A 372 17.06 10.30 13.41
N LEU A 373 16.53 10.11 12.19
CA LEU A 373 16.59 8.84 11.46
C LEU A 373 18.03 8.29 11.26
N PRO A 374 19.01 9.06 10.72
CA PRO A 374 20.37 8.56 10.58
C PRO A 374 21.08 8.38 11.92
N ILE A 375 20.76 9.17 12.95
CA ILE A 375 21.32 8.99 14.30
C ILE A 375 20.83 7.65 14.88
N ALA A 376 19.54 7.37 14.82
CA ALA A 376 18.96 6.11 15.26
C ALA A 376 19.54 4.91 14.48
N GLY A 377 19.67 5.04 13.16
CA GLY A 377 20.32 4.03 12.32
C GLY A 377 21.77 3.77 12.72
N ALA A 378 22.56 4.82 12.94
CA ALA A 378 23.95 4.69 13.39
C ALA A 378 24.04 4.00 14.76
N ILE A 379 23.22 4.41 15.73
CA ILE A 379 23.18 3.78 17.06
C ILE A 379 22.80 2.29 16.95
N THR A 380 21.84 1.96 16.08
CA THR A 380 21.42 0.57 15.83
C THR A 380 22.57 -0.29 15.32
N CYS A 381 23.41 0.23 14.42
CA CYS A 381 24.59 -0.50 13.92
C CYS A 381 25.62 -0.82 15.01
N PHE A 382 25.73 -0.01 16.06
CA PHE A 382 26.69 -0.22 17.15
C PHE A 382 26.13 -1.00 18.35
N THR A 383 24.82 -1.25 18.36
CA THR A 383 24.15 -1.87 19.51
C THR A 383 23.93 -3.35 19.29
N HIS A 384 24.69 -4.19 19.99
CA HIS A 384 24.53 -5.65 19.97
C HIS A 384 23.49 -6.20 20.96
N ASN A 385 22.78 -5.33 21.70
CA ASN A 385 21.80 -5.78 22.70
C ASN A 385 20.40 -5.97 22.08
N ILE A 386 19.95 -7.22 22.08
CA ILE A 386 18.65 -7.71 21.60
C ILE A 386 17.46 -6.85 22.08
N THR A 387 17.51 -6.37 23.32
CA THR A 387 16.39 -5.62 23.93
C THR A 387 16.42 -4.12 23.65
N MET A 388 17.57 -3.58 23.26
CA MET A 388 17.74 -2.15 23.02
C MET A 388 17.44 -1.77 21.57
N VAL A 389 17.75 -2.65 20.60
CA VAL A 389 17.54 -2.38 19.17
C VAL A 389 16.08 -2.04 18.83
N PRO A 390 15.06 -2.79 19.28
CA PRO A 390 13.65 -2.43 19.01
C PRO A 390 13.23 -1.10 19.64
N ARG A 391 13.85 -0.70 20.75
CA ARG A 391 13.55 0.56 21.46
C ARG A 391 14.23 1.77 20.82
N ILE A 392 15.39 1.57 20.20
CA ILE A 392 16.14 2.62 19.49
C ILE A 392 15.51 2.88 18.11
N SER A 393 14.92 1.85 17.51
CA SER A 393 14.16 1.97 16.26
C SER A 393 12.78 2.60 16.45
N ALA A 394 12.22 2.55 17.67
CA ALA A 394 10.91 3.09 18.03
C ALA A 394 10.96 4.60 18.25
#